data_AF-A0A8I1LVR2-F1
#
_entry.id   AF-A0A8I1LVR2-F1
#
_cell.length_a   1.000
_cell.length_b   1.000
_cell.length_c   1.000
_cell.angle_alpha   90.00
_cell.angle_beta   90.00
_cell.angle_gamma   90.00
#
_symmetry.space_group_name_H-M   'P 1'
#
loop_
_entity.id
_entity.type
_entity.pdbx_description
1 polymer ?
#
loop_
_entity_poly.entity_id
_entity_poly.type
_entity_poly.pdbx_seq_one_letter_code
_entity_poly.pdbx_strand_id
1 'polypeptide(L)'
;MYGIELQMGESLPERLFFGVTVHSQLMKAGRVIDLRAERILIIGNKTVFHEYIQSLSRIGNLLEKKIIVVYLGSFPGPDKRFFLRQIQDKFDKNGLQIEVQFWGDIDWGGFQIFRHLQKSVFPQLRPYRMDKTTFHQHLDWAETFTADYQVKLEQLLENTDNS
;
A
#
# COMPACT_ATOMS: atom_id res chain seq x y z
N MET A 1 -1.84 -0.01 21.91
CA MET A 1 -1.33 -1.09 21.03
C MET A 1 -1.94 -0.89 19.65
N TYR A 2 -1.12 -0.92 18.58
CA TYR A 2 -1.46 -0.58 17.19
C TYR A 2 -1.96 -1.80 16.41
N GLY A 3 -2.81 -1.61 15.39
CA GLY A 3 -3.33 -2.71 14.59
C GLY A 3 -4.69 -2.45 13.92
N ILE A 4 -5.20 -3.49 13.26
CA ILE A 4 -6.52 -3.55 12.64
C ILE A 4 -7.37 -4.55 13.42
N GLU A 5 -8.61 -4.18 13.69
CA GLU A 5 -9.61 -5.06 14.28
C GLU A 5 -10.67 -5.39 13.24
N LEU A 6 -10.89 -6.69 13.02
CA LEU A 6 -11.80 -7.21 11.99
C LEU A 6 -12.95 -7.99 12.64
N GLN A 7 -14.14 -7.89 12.04
CA GLN A 7 -15.29 -8.68 12.44
C GLN A 7 -15.93 -9.37 11.25
N MET A 8 -16.28 -10.64 11.40
CA MET A 8 -16.98 -11.44 10.38
C MET A 8 -18.41 -11.73 10.83
N GLY A 9 -19.41 -11.12 10.19
CA GLY A 9 -20.81 -11.29 10.61
C GLY A 9 -21.01 -10.89 12.07
N GLU A 10 -21.59 -11.79 12.88
CA GLU A 10 -21.82 -11.58 14.32
C GLU A 10 -20.71 -12.14 15.22
N SER A 11 -19.57 -12.57 14.64
CA SER A 11 -18.43 -13.03 15.45
C SER A 11 -17.86 -11.93 16.34
N LEU A 12 -17.15 -12.31 17.40
CA LEU A 12 -16.39 -11.35 18.19
C LEU A 12 -15.29 -10.73 17.32
N PRO A 13 -15.03 -9.41 17.44
CA PRO A 13 -13.95 -8.78 16.70
C PRO A 13 -12.60 -9.40 17.06
N GLU A 14 -11.82 -9.75 16.05
CA GLU A 14 -10.45 -10.22 16.21
C GLU A 14 -9.48 -9.09 15.90
N ARG A 15 -8.60 -8.81 16.86
CA ARG A 15 -7.51 -7.87 16.65
C ARG A 15 -6.30 -8.60 16.12
N LEU A 16 -5.79 -8.11 14.99
CA LEU A 16 -4.69 -8.74 14.29
C LEU A 16 -3.35 -8.23 14.81
N PHE A 17 -2.58 -9.12 15.44
CA PHE A 17 -1.23 -8.86 15.94
C PHE A 17 -0.19 -9.71 15.19
N PHE A 18 1.05 -9.23 15.11
CA PHE A 18 2.24 -9.98 14.65
C PHE A 18 2.27 -10.51 13.21
N GLY A 19 1.45 -9.93 12.33
CA GLY A 19 1.42 -10.28 10.90
C GLY A 19 0.36 -11.32 10.60
N VAL A 20 -0.50 -11.01 9.62
CA VAL A 20 -1.70 -11.77 9.28
C VAL A 20 -1.81 -11.83 7.76
N THR A 21 -2.28 -12.98 7.25
CA THR A 21 -2.76 -13.08 5.88
C THR A 21 -4.29 -12.93 5.88
N VAL A 22 -4.80 -11.96 5.12
CA VAL A 22 -6.25 -11.78 4.96
C VAL A 22 -6.71 -12.65 3.79
N HIS A 23 -7.50 -13.68 4.07
CA HIS A 23 -8.07 -14.54 3.04
C HIS A 23 -9.16 -13.80 2.24
N SER A 24 -9.40 -14.20 0.98
CA SER A 24 -10.39 -13.55 0.09
C SER A 24 -11.80 -13.49 0.68
N GLN A 25 -12.22 -14.53 1.40
CA GLN A 25 -13.51 -14.57 2.09
C GLN A 25 -13.62 -13.48 3.18
N LEU A 26 -12.54 -13.25 3.92
CA LEU A 26 -12.45 -12.21 4.93
C LEU A 26 -12.41 -10.81 4.28
N MET A 27 -11.79 -10.66 3.11
CA MET A 27 -11.85 -9.40 2.35
C MET A 27 -13.29 -9.04 1.92
N LYS A 28 -14.09 -10.05 1.55
CA LYS A 28 -15.46 -9.87 1.05
C LYS A 28 -16.47 -9.62 2.17
N ALA A 29 -16.40 -10.41 3.23
CA ALA A 29 -17.43 -10.44 4.28
C ALA A 29 -16.99 -9.75 5.59
N GLY A 30 -15.69 -9.57 5.78
CA GLY A 30 -15.13 -8.95 6.97
C GLY A 30 -15.32 -7.45 6.97
N ARG A 31 -15.49 -6.89 8.16
CA ARG A 31 -15.54 -5.45 8.40
C ARG A 31 -14.36 -4.99 9.22
N VAL A 32 -13.76 -3.88 8.82
CA VAL A 32 -12.81 -3.16 9.67
C VAL A 32 -13.60 -2.42 10.75
N ILE A 33 -13.35 -2.72 12.02
CA ILE A 33 -14.09 -2.15 13.16
C ILE A 33 -13.28 -1.06 13.84
N ASP A 34 -12.01 -1.33 14.14
CA ASP A 34 -11.07 -0.37 14.72
C ASP A 34 -9.76 -0.38 13.94
N LEU A 35 -9.08 0.76 13.96
CA LEU A 35 -7.79 0.96 13.33
C LEU A 35 -6.96 1.92 14.18
N ARG A 36 -5.76 1.50 14.52
CA ARG A 36 -4.78 2.33 15.24
C ARG A 36 -3.44 2.26 14.54
N ALA A 37 -3.10 3.30 13.78
CA ALA A 37 -1.81 3.49 13.14
C ALA A 37 -1.55 4.99 12.90
N GLU A 38 -0.28 5.38 12.80
CA GLU A 38 0.11 6.72 12.30
C GLU A 38 0.48 6.67 10.81
N ARG A 39 0.88 5.48 10.33
CA ARG A 39 1.28 5.26 8.94
C ARG A 39 0.80 3.90 8.42
N ILE A 40 0.41 3.86 7.16
CA ILE A 40 0.27 2.64 6.38
C ILE A 40 1.27 2.66 5.22
N LEU A 41 2.10 1.63 5.12
CA LEU A 41 2.98 1.40 3.98
C LEU A 41 2.52 0.18 3.19
N ILE A 42 2.12 0.39 1.96
CA ILE A 42 1.73 -0.66 1.03
C ILE A 42 2.94 -0.98 0.14
N ILE A 43 3.36 -2.24 0.09
CA ILE A 43 4.51 -2.70 -0.69
C ILE A 43 4.02 -3.67 -1.78
N GLY A 44 4.32 -3.38 -3.04
CA GLY A 44 3.93 -4.21 -4.18
C GLY A 44 4.76 -5.48 -4.30
N ASN A 45 6.08 -5.37 -4.11
CA ASN A 45 7.04 -6.44 -4.35
C ASN A 45 7.23 -7.33 -3.09
N LYS A 46 7.16 -8.66 -3.25
CA LYS A 46 7.24 -9.61 -2.14
C LYS A 46 8.61 -9.63 -1.47
N THR A 47 9.68 -9.59 -2.26
CA THR A 47 11.06 -9.60 -1.75
C THR A 47 11.32 -8.34 -0.94
N VAL A 48 10.98 -7.17 -1.49
CA VAL A 48 11.08 -5.87 -0.82
C VAL A 48 10.26 -5.85 0.48
N PHE A 49 9.06 -6.44 0.47
CA PHE A 49 8.26 -6.56 1.68
C PHE A 49 8.97 -7.37 2.76
N HIS A 50 9.50 -8.55 2.43
CA HIS A 50 10.20 -9.39 3.41
C HIS A 50 11.48 -8.71 3.93
N GLU A 51 12.27 -8.08 3.07
CA GLU A 51 13.46 -7.32 3.46
C GLU A 51 13.11 -6.16 4.39
N TYR A 52 12.05 -5.41 4.07
CA TYR A 52 11.58 -4.31 4.91
C TYR A 52 11.16 -4.80 6.30
N ILE A 53 10.39 -5.88 6.39
CA ILE A 53 9.97 -6.46 7.68
C ILE A 53 11.17 -6.97 8.48
N GLN A 54 12.14 -7.63 7.85
CA GLN A 54 13.37 -8.09 8.51
C GLN A 54 14.20 -6.90 9.04
N SER A 55 14.32 -5.82 8.26
CA SER A 55 15.02 -4.61 8.68
C SER A 55 14.36 -3.96 9.90
N LEU A 56 13.03 -3.90 9.95
CA LEU A 56 12.30 -3.37 11.11
C LEU A 56 12.49 -4.22 12.36
N SER A 57 12.56 -5.54 12.19
CA SER A 57 12.76 -6.50 13.30
C SER A 57 14.15 -6.37 13.91
N ARG A 58 15.20 -6.19 13.09
CA ARG A 58 16.58 -5.99 13.57
C ARG A 58 16.77 -4.72 14.40
N ILE A 59 15.98 -3.69 14.15
CA ILE A 59 16.14 -2.37 14.79
C ILE A 59 15.16 -2.21 15.97
N GLY A 60 14.42 -3.25 16.37
CA GLY A 60 13.45 -3.19 17.48
C GLY A 60 12.24 -2.27 17.23
N ASN A 61 12.04 -1.82 15.99
CA ASN A 61 11.25 -0.63 15.65
C ASN A 61 9.77 -0.90 15.30
N LEU A 62 9.39 -2.17 15.16
CA LEU A 62 8.11 -2.54 14.54
C LEU A 62 6.90 -2.18 15.42
N LEU A 63 7.04 -2.31 16.74
CA LEU A 63 5.99 -1.95 17.71
C LEU A 63 5.99 -0.45 18.06
N GLU A 64 7.14 0.22 17.92
CA GLU A 64 7.30 1.64 18.27
C GLU A 64 6.81 2.59 17.17
N LYS A 65 6.92 2.19 15.89
CA LYS A 65 6.61 3.07 14.75
C LYS A 65 5.14 3.14 14.33
N LYS A 66 4.24 2.45 15.06
CA LYS A 66 2.78 2.59 14.89
C LYS A 66 2.34 2.42 13.43
N ILE A 67 3.06 1.57 12.70
CA ILE A 67 2.98 1.41 11.26
C ILE A 67 2.27 0.10 10.93
N ILE A 68 1.36 0.14 9.96
CA ILE A 68 0.81 -1.05 9.33
C ILE A 68 1.52 -1.22 7.99
N VAL A 69 2.13 -2.38 7.77
CA VAL A 69 2.78 -2.71 6.49
C VAL A 69 1.92 -3.75 5.78
N VAL A 70 1.52 -3.45 4.53
CA VAL A 70 0.65 -4.30 3.73
C VAL A 70 1.43 -4.78 2.50
N TYR A 71 1.55 -6.08 2.34
CA TYR A 71 1.97 -6.67 1.07
C TYR A 71 0.77 -6.74 0.11
N LEU A 72 0.87 -6.10 -1.06
CA LEU A 72 -0.20 -6.07 -2.06
C LEU A 72 -0.08 -7.20 -3.10
N GLY A 73 1.15 -7.49 -3.52
CA GLY A 73 1.47 -8.39 -4.62
C GLY A 73 1.15 -7.78 -5.98
N SER A 74 0.05 -8.21 -6.58
CA SER A 74 -0.38 -7.76 -7.90
C SER A 74 -1.40 -6.62 -7.85
N PHE A 75 -1.78 -6.13 -9.03
CA PHE A 75 -2.83 -5.13 -9.22
C PHE A 75 -4.09 -5.47 -8.38
N PRO A 76 -4.64 -4.52 -7.61
CA PRO A 76 -5.69 -4.83 -6.65
C PRO A 76 -7.02 -5.05 -7.36
N GLY A 77 -7.51 -6.30 -7.34
CA GLY A 77 -8.86 -6.64 -7.79
C GLY A 77 -9.98 -6.06 -6.90
N PRO A 78 -11.25 -6.23 -7.28
CA PRO A 78 -12.39 -5.62 -6.57
C PRO A 78 -12.42 -5.88 -5.07
N ASP A 79 -12.15 -7.12 -4.64
CA ASP A 79 -12.20 -7.51 -3.23
C ASP A 79 -11.10 -6.84 -2.40
N LYS A 80 -9.87 -6.79 -2.93
CA LYS A 80 -8.75 -6.07 -2.28
C LYS A 80 -9.09 -4.59 -2.13
N ARG A 81 -9.63 -3.96 -3.18
CA ARG A 81 -10.02 -2.55 -3.14
C ARG A 81 -11.16 -2.30 -2.18
N PHE A 82 -12.15 -3.19 -2.13
CA PHE A 82 -13.25 -3.10 -1.17
C PHE A 82 -12.71 -3.13 0.26
N PHE A 83 -11.84 -4.10 0.59
CA PHE A 83 -11.22 -4.18 1.91
C PHE A 83 -10.38 -2.94 2.25
N LEU A 84 -9.53 -2.48 1.34
CA LEU A 84 -8.72 -1.28 1.57
C LEU A 84 -9.58 -0.01 1.70
N ARG A 85 -10.72 0.09 1.00
CA ARG A 85 -11.66 1.21 1.16
C ARG A 85 -12.27 1.24 2.55
N GLN A 86 -12.55 0.09 3.16
CA GLN A 86 -13.01 0.07 4.55
C GLN A 86 -11.98 0.69 5.52
N ILE A 87 -10.69 0.57 5.22
CA ILE A 87 -9.62 1.22 5.98
C ILE A 87 -9.68 2.74 5.78
N GLN A 88 -9.79 3.22 4.53
CA GLN A 88 -9.96 4.65 4.23
C GLN A 88 -11.21 5.24 4.92
N ASP A 89 -12.36 4.57 4.83
CA ASP A 89 -13.61 4.99 5.46
C ASP A 89 -13.47 5.19 6.97
N LYS A 90 -12.59 4.41 7.62
CA LYS A 90 -12.30 4.55 9.05
C LYS A 90 -11.44 5.76 9.35
N PHE A 91 -10.53 6.13 8.46
CA PHE A 91 -9.78 7.37 8.62
C PHE A 91 -10.75 8.55 8.63
N ASP A 92 -11.64 8.60 7.62
CA ASP A 92 -12.55 9.71 7.41
C ASP A 92 -13.56 9.82 8.56
N LYS A 93 -14.16 8.70 8.98
CA LYS A 93 -15.15 8.68 10.08
C LYS A 93 -14.55 9.05 11.43
N ASN A 94 -13.31 8.64 11.70
CA ASN A 94 -12.67 8.87 12.98
C ASN A 94 -11.80 10.16 12.99
N GLY A 95 -11.76 10.90 11.87
CA GLY A 95 -10.93 12.09 11.73
C GLY A 95 -9.43 11.81 11.85
N LEU A 96 -8.99 10.58 11.53
CA LEU A 96 -7.59 10.16 11.70
C LEU A 96 -6.74 10.73 10.56
N GLN A 97 -5.62 11.36 10.92
CA GLN A 97 -4.62 11.81 9.96
C GLN A 97 -3.53 10.74 9.84
N ILE A 98 -3.76 9.77 8.96
CA ILE A 98 -2.83 8.65 8.73
C ILE A 98 -2.09 8.87 7.42
N GLU A 99 -0.76 8.77 7.48
CA GLU A 99 0.07 8.81 6.28
C GLU A 99 -0.05 7.49 5.52
N VAL A 100 -0.52 7.53 4.27
CA VAL A 100 -0.60 6.35 3.41
C VAL A 100 0.44 6.44 2.31
N GLN A 101 1.29 5.43 2.23
CA GLN A 101 2.39 5.36 1.29
C GLN A 101 2.34 4.08 0.47
N PHE A 102 2.80 4.15 -0.78
CA PHE A 102 3.00 3.00 -1.64
C PHE A 102 4.44 2.90 -2.12
N TRP A 103 5.01 1.70 -2.02
CA TRP A 103 6.32 1.36 -2.57
C TRP A 103 6.16 0.25 -3.61
N GLY A 104 6.30 0.65 -4.88
CA GLY A 104 6.37 -0.25 -6.02
C GLY A 104 7.67 -0.05 -6.78
N ASP A 105 7.83 -0.83 -7.84
CA ASP A 105 8.96 -0.71 -8.76
C ASP A 105 8.86 0.62 -9.54
N ILE A 106 10.00 1.22 -9.89
CA ILE A 106 10.07 2.48 -10.66
C ILE A 106 9.91 2.14 -12.14
N ASP A 107 8.71 1.68 -12.49
CA ASP A 107 8.35 1.27 -13.84
C ASP A 107 6.88 1.59 -14.13
N TRP A 108 6.45 1.34 -15.38
CA TRP A 108 5.09 1.60 -15.83
C TRP A 108 4.06 0.86 -14.97
N GLY A 109 4.33 -0.39 -14.57
CA GLY A 109 3.41 -1.20 -13.77
C GLY A 109 3.24 -0.67 -12.34
N GLY A 110 4.35 -0.32 -11.69
CA GLY A 110 4.37 0.30 -10.37
C GLY A 110 3.61 1.63 -10.35
N PHE A 111 3.82 2.48 -11.36
CA PHE A 111 3.07 3.73 -11.49
C PHE A 111 1.57 3.49 -11.76
N GLN A 112 1.20 2.51 -12.57
CA GLN A 112 -0.21 2.14 -12.79
C GLN A 112 -0.90 1.70 -11.49
N ILE A 113 -0.25 0.86 -10.69
CA ILE A 113 -0.77 0.41 -9.38
C ILE A 113 -0.92 1.61 -8.44
N PHE A 114 0.10 2.46 -8.34
CA PHE A 114 0.07 3.68 -7.53
C PHE A 114 -1.14 4.54 -7.89
N ARG A 115 -1.27 4.90 -9.17
CA ARG A 115 -2.38 5.75 -9.65
C ARG A 115 -3.73 5.10 -9.42
N HIS A 116 -3.84 3.81 -9.64
CA HIS A 116 -5.10 3.09 -9.44
C HIS A 116 -5.52 3.09 -7.97
N LEU A 117 -4.59 2.81 -7.04
CA LEU A 117 -4.86 2.89 -5.61
C LEU A 117 -5.21 4.31 -5.17
N GLN A 118 -4.48 5.32 -5.66
CA GLN A 118 -4.71 6.72 -5.33
C GLN A 118 -6.12 7.16 -5.77
N LYS A 119 -6.52 6.84 -7.01
CA LYS A 119 -7.83 7.21 -7.55
C LYS A 119 -9.00 6.43 -6.94
N SER A 120 -8.79 5.15 -6.61
CA SER A 120 -9.91 4.24 -6.29
C SER A 120 -10.05 3.85 -4.81
N VAL A 121 -9.06 4.19 -3.98
CA VAL A 121 -9.00 3.76 -2.58
C VAL A 121 -8.49 4.87 -1.64
N PHE A 122 -7.28 5.40 -1.88
CA PHE A 122 -6.59 6.30 -0.95
C PHE A 122 -6.22 7.62 -1.66
N PRO A 123 -7.09 8.64 -1.70
CA PRO A 123 -6.82 9.90 -2.39
C PRO A 123 -5.53 10.61 -1.93
N GLN A 124 -5.17 10.43 -0.66
CA GLN A 124 -3.97 10.97 -0.02
C GLN A 124 -2.70 10.11 -0.20
N LEU A 125 -2.76 9.02 -0.98
CA LEU A 125 -1.63 8.11 -1.19
C LEU A 125 -0.42 8.85 -1.75
N ARG A 126 0.75 8.62 -1.14
CA ARG A 126 2.04 9.18 -1.57
C ARG A 126 3.00 8.08 -2.02
N PRO A 127 3.85 8.34 -3.03
CA PRO A 127 4.91 7.41 -3.38
C PRO A 127 5.96 7.35 -2.26
N TYR A 128 6.51 6.17 -2.01
CA TYR A 128 7.63 5.95 -1.10
C TYR A 128 8.78 5.31 -1.86
N ARG A 129 9.94 5.98 -1.90
CA ARG A 129 11.14 5.52 -2.62
C ARG A 129 10.92 5.30 -4.13
N MET A 130 10.01 6.07 -4.72
CA MET A 130 9.75 6.07 -6.17
C MET A 130 10.04 7.44 -6.81
N ASP A 131 10.77 8.31 -6.09
CA ASP A 131 11.11 9.65 -6.56
C ASP A 131 12.42 9.65 -7.37
N LYS A 132 12.68 10.77 -8.07
CA LYS A 132 13.87 10.95 -8.89
C LYS A 132 15.16 10.76 -8.10
N THR A 133 15.24 11.25 -6.86
CA THR A 133 16.46 11.12 -6.04
C THR A 133 16.75 9.64 -5.80
N THR A 134 15.72 8.87 -5.42
CA THR A 134 15.85 7.42 -5.24
C THR A 134 16.29 6.73 -6.53
N PHE A 135 15.69 7.09 -7.69
CA PHE A 135 16.09 6.54 -8.98
C PHE A 135 17.56 6.80 -9.31
N HIS A 136 18.03 8.05 -9.17
CA HIS A 136 19.42 8.39 -9.48
C HIS A 136 20.42 7.71 -8.54
N GLN A 137 20.07 7.49 -7.27
CA GLN A 137 20.91 6.74 -6.33
C GLN A 137 21.09 5.27 -6.74
N HIS A 138 20.19 4.74 -7.54
CA HIS A 138 20.15 3.33 -7.95
C HIS A 138 20.30 3.18 -9.46
N LEU A 139 20.82 4.21 -10.14
CA LEU A 139 20.90 4.27 -11.60
C LEU A 139 21.75 3.13 -12.19
N ASP A 140 22.76 2.67 -11.46
CA ASP A 140 23.61 1.55 -11.87
C ASP A 140 22.85 0.21 -12.00
N TRP A 141 21.67 0.11 -11.38
CA TRP A 141 20.76 -1.04 -11.50
C TRP A 141 19.57 -0.77 -12.42
N ALA A 142 19.47 0.42 -13.01
CA ALA A 142 18.37 0.76 -13.90
C ALA A 142 18.53 0.07 -15.26
N GLU A 143 17.42 -0.43 -15.79
CA GLU A 143 17.39 -0.99 -17.15
C GLU A 143 17.08 0.11 -18.17
N THR A 144 17.78 0.06 -19.32
CA THR A 144 17.41 0.85 -20.48
C THR A 144 16.08 0.36 -21.03
N PHE A 145 15.19 1.27 -21.44
CA PHE A 145 13.91 0.92 -22.03
C PHE A 145 13.84 1.27 -23.52
N THR A 146 12.91 0.62 -24.23
CA THR A 146 12.70 0.81 -25.67
C THR A 146 11.89 2.07 -25.97
N ALA A 147 11.92 2.54 -27.23
CA ALA A 147 11.09 3.66 -27.68
C ALA A 147 9.59 3.41 -27.43
N ASP A 148 9.10 2.20 -27.66
CA ASP A 148 7.69 1.83 -27.38
C ASP A 148 7.34 1.98 -25.89
N TYR A 149 8.30 1.68 -25.01
CA TYR A 149 8.12 1.86 -23.58
C TYR A 149 8.15 3.34 -23.18
N GLN A 150 8.99 4.15 -23.83
CA GLN A 150 8.98 5.61 -23.66
C GLN A 150 7.59 6.18 -23.96
N VAL A 151 6.97 5.79 -25.08
CA VAL A 151 5.62 6.23 -25.45
C VAL A 151 4.59 5.87 -24.36
N LYS A 152 4.69 4.66 -23.78
CA LYS A 152 3.81 4.24 -22.67
C LYS A 152 4.00 5.10 -21.41
N LEU A 153 5.22 5.56 -21.13
CA LEU A 153 5.50 6.47 -20.01
C LEU A 153 5.01 7.89 -20.30
N GLU A 154 5.14 8.37 -21.53
CA GLU A 154 4.64 9.68 -21.96
C GLU A 154 3.11 9.75 -21.85
N GLN A 155 2.40 8.73 -22.36
CA GLN A 155 0.95 8.61 -22.21
C GLN A 155 0.51 8.58 -20.73
N LEU A 156 1.35 8.03 -19.85
CA LEU A 156 1.09 8.05 -18.42
C LEU A 156 1.06 9.48 -17.86
N LEU A 157 1.89 10.38 -18.39
CA LEU A 157 1.93 11.80 -18.01
C LEU A 157 0.69 12.54 -18.51
N GLU A 158 0.33 12.37 -19.78
CA GLU A 158 -0.82 13.05 -20.41
C GLU A 158 -2.16 12.70 -19.73
N ASN A 159 -2.31 11.45 -19.28
CA ASN A 159 -3.47 11.03 -18.51
C ASN A 159 -3.54 11.65 -17.10
N THR A 160 -2.58 12.47 -16.69
CA THR A 160 -2.51 13.13 -15.38
C THR A 160 -3.15 14.51 -15.41
N ASP A 161 -3.24 15.15 -16.58
CA ASP A 161 -3.75 16.53 -16.73
C ASP A 161 -5.26 16.61 -16.98
N ASN A 162 -5.94 15.47 -17.20
CA ASN A 162 -7.38 15.39 -17.46
C ASN A 162 -8.21 14.84 -16.27
N SER A 163 -7.73 14.97 -15.02
CA SER A 163 -8.43 14.48 -13.81
C SER A 163 -8.73 15.60 -12.83
#